data_AF-A0A098TT90-F1
#
_entry.id   AF-A0A098TT90-F1
#
_cell.length_a   1.000
_cell.length_b   1.000
_cell.length_c   1.000
_cell.angle_alpha   90.00
_cell.angle_beta   90.00
_cell.angle_gamma   90.00
#
_symmetry.space_group_name_H-M   'P 1'
#
loop_
_entity.id
_entity.type
_entity.pdbx_description
1 polymer ?
#
loop_
_entity_poly.entity_id
_entity_poly.type
_entity_poly.pdbx_seq_one_letter_code
_entity_poly.pdbx_strand_id
1 'polypeptide(L)'
;MMNVFWMLCLLLGVGYSLPKSSAAEVKHSTPSLTRSSSDSPETTSEVSGLSTSSPVTAVEDLEGVSTESNQPDKHGSKAMAQVTSVSQLSDVQPTDWAFQALQSLVERYGCIAGYPDSTYRGQRALTRYEFAAGLNACMQRIEELLSATTSPLLTKEELLVLQKLQEEFAAELVTMRGRVDTLEARTTQLEAQQFSTTTKLNGEAIFAVVGGSGGEPRSRTPAGEDPQPIMVNRVRLNLVSSFTGKDLLITGLQSYNFSSVIAGGSSVQEVLFPNAGSPLSEGNTKLNFEPQFPGFNPQNLTSSCGGNDVCLYKLLYIFPVAKKLTLFAAPLAEVSDAFPTLLPWASEGQGAISRFVALNPVLRVSGGTSGTGLASAAGFIFIPTPKVDWRALYGSVNAPIPANGPFPENVLGAGLFNGSFVASTQLTLKPAKTLDIGLNYAYSYHQVNILGMGLAGLSTGSLAGLPITTPVHLNSVGATLTWRFHPKVSLATYGAYIMVNNAAGDGYTNFTSWLLGFYFPDALVKGNTAAIMFGQPLYRVAAGGGASLTPSNSFTGGPSINRATPYQVEAYYNIRLNDYISVTPGAFVIFNPEGDSNNLTTGVAVIRTTFTF
;
A
#
# COMPACT_ATOMS: atom_id res chain seq x y z
N MET A 1 5.59 7.64 -34.57
CA MET A 1 5.75 9.04 -34.10
C MET A 1 5.62 10.08 -35.23
N MET A 2 4.91 9.78 -36.31
CA MET A 2 4.57 10.74 -37.37
C MET A 2 3.26 10.28 -38.01
N ASN A 3 2.18 10.29 -37.23
CA ASN A 3 0.80 10.00 -37.70
C ASN A 3 -0.30 10.57 -36.79
N VAL A 4 0.04 11.31 -35.73
CA VAL A 4 -0.92 11.99 -34.85
C VAL A 4 -1.10 13.47 -35.23
N PHE A 5 -0.25 14.00 -36.12
CA PHE A 5 -0.27 15.41 -36.53
C PHE A 5 -1.33 15.73 -37.61
N TRP A 6 -1.84 14.73 -38.32
CA TRP A 6 -2.82 14.93 -39.41
C TRP A 6 -4.27 15.02 -38.95
N MET A 7 -4.59 14.61 -37.71
CA MET A 7 -5.96 14.60 -37.20
C MET A 7 -6.39 15.93 -36.55
N LEU A 8 -5.46 16.87 -36.36
CA LEU A 8 -5.73 18.19 -35.78
C LEU A 8 -5.99 19.30 -36.81
N CYS A 9 -5.74 19.07 -38.11
CA CYS A 9 -5.92 20.08 -39.18
C CYS A 9 -7.30 20.02 -39.89
N LEU A 10 -8.19 19.09 -39.53
CA LEU A 10 -9.49 18.92 -40.20
C LEU A 10 -10.65 19.71 -39.57
N LEU A 11 -10.36 20.60 -38.60
CA LEU A 11 -11.36 21.40 -37.88
C LEU A 11 -11.53 22.86 -38.38
N LEU A 12 -10.91 23.24 -39.51
CA LEU A 12 -11.10 24.57 -40.11
C LEU A 12 -11.46 24.43 -41.60
N GLY A 13 -12.76 24.48 -41.89
CA GLY A 13 -13.29 24.38 -43.25
C GLY A 13 -13.16 25.70 -44.02
N VAL A 14 -12.39 25.69 -45.11
CA VAL A 14 -12.54 26.56 -46.28
C VAL A 14 -12.13 25.75 -47.52
N GLY A 15 -13.02 25.65 -48.51
CA GLY A 15 -12.78 24.90 -49.75
C GLY A 15 -11.97 25.70 -50.78
N TYR A 16 -11.25 25.01 -51.68
CA TYR A 16 -11.30 25.20 -53.15
C TYR A 16 -10.36 24.22 -53.90
N SER A 17 -10.89 23.66 -55.00
CA SER A 17 -10.33 23.12 -56.26
C SER A 17 -8.89 22.54 -56.38
N LEU A 18 -8.86 21.28 -56.85
CA LEU A 18 -7.78 20.55 -57.55
C LEU A 18 -7.32 21.24 -58.88
N PRO A 19 -6.11 20.98 -59.46
CA PRO A 19 -5.81 19.70 -60.14
C PRO A 19 -4.35 19.12 -60.18
N LYS A 20 -4.31 17.78 -60.23
CA LYS A 20 -3.47 16.78 -60.98
C LYS A 20 -1.94 16.89 -61.21
N SER A 21 -1.33 15.67 -61.25
CA SER A 21 -0.17 15.18 -62.03
C SER A 21 1.16 15.07 -61.24
N SER A 22 2.06 14.08 -61.33
CA SER A 22 2.22 12.79 -62.04
C SER A 22 3.38 12.02 -61.35
N ALA A 23 3.52 10.75 -61.73
CA ALA A 23 4.36 9.67 -61.24
C ALA A 23 5.90 9.76 -61.43
N ALA A 24 6.58 8.78 -60.79
CA ALA A 24 7.79 8.01 -61.20
C ALA A 24 9.04 8.21 -60.32
N GLU A 25 10.02 7.31 -60.19
CA GLU A 25 10.17 5.85 -60.09
C GLU A 25 11.67 5.59 -59.80
N VAL A 26 11.98 4.75 -58.80
CA VAL A 26 13.12 3.80 -58.57
C VAL A 26 14.52 4.04 -59.21
N LYS A 27 15.62 3.93 -58.41
CA LYS A 27 16.69 2.88 -58.54
C LYS A 27 17.88 2.99 -57.55
N HIS A 28 18.34 1.80 -57.15
CA HIS A 28 19.50 1.42 -56.34
C HIS A 28 20.88 1.83 -56.90
N SER A 29 21.89 1.97 -56.02
CA SER A 29 23.16 1.22 -56.07
C SER A 29 24.14 1.60 -54.94
N THR A 30 24.85 0.59 -54.42
CA THR A 30 26.15 0.65 -53.71
C THR A 30 27.13 -0.15 -54.58
N PRO A 31 28.47 0.09 -54.60
CA PRO A 31 29.36 -0.58 -53.61
C PRO A 31 30.73 0.12 -53.30
N SER A 32 31.39 -0.41 -52.24
CA SER A 32 32.83 -0.73 -52.04
C SER A 32 33.97 0.32 -51.88
N LEU A 33 34.57 0.24 -50.67
CA LEU A 33 35.95 0.36 -50.14
C LEU A 33 37.21 0.41 -51.05
N THR A 34 38.20 1.27 -50.71
CA THR A 34 39.63 0.99 -50.29
C THR A 34 40.50 2.28 -50.21
N ARG A 35 41.12 2.62 -49.04
CA ARG A 35 42.59 2.69 -48.66
C ARG A 35 43.53 3.44 -49.66
N SER A 36 44.45 4.37 -49.30
CA SER A 36 45.53 4.33 -48.28
C SER A 36 46.35 5.66 -48.20
N SER A 37 46.83 6.01 -46.98
CA SER A 37 48.12 6.64 -46.50
C SER A 37 48.87 7.72 -47.32
N SER A 38 49.68 8.66 -46.79
CA SER A 38 50.59 8.75 -45.62
C SER A 38 50.80 10.26 -45.28
N ASP A 39 51.22 10.68 -44.09
CA ASP A 39 52.64 10.71 -43.66
C ASP A 39 52.78 11.03 -42.15
N SER A 40 53.78 10.42 -41.52
CA SER A 40 54.40 10.72 -40.21
C SER A 40 55.92 10.64 -40.43
N PRO A 41 56.78 11.25 -39.59
CA PRO A 41 57.40 10.52 -38.47
C PRO A 41 57.81 11.48 -37.30
N GLU A 42 58.40 11.14 -36.13
CA GLU A 42 59.04 9.97 -35.52
C GLU A 42 59.22 10.31 -34.00
N THR A 43 58.80 9.45 -33.05
CA THR A 43 59.60 8.54 -32.16
C THR A 43 60.36 9.24 -31.00
N THR A 44 60.49 8.70 -29.79
CA THR A 44 60.78 7.31 -29.30
C THR A 44 60.19 7.09 -27.88
N SER A 45 59.46 6.00 -27.61
CA SER A 45 59.90 4.66 -27.08
C SER A 45 60.00 4.63 -25.54
N GLU A 46 59.62 3.61 -24.75
CA GLU A 46 59.08 2.24 -24.89
C GLU A 46 58.73 1.79 -23.43
N VAL A 47 57.58 1.20 -23.06
CA VAL A 47 57.06 -0.19 -23.22
C VAL A 47 57.28 -1.13 -22.01
N SER A 48 56.22 -1.91 -21.71
CA SER A 48 56.08 -3.15 -20.88
C SER A 48 55.55 -2.93 -19.46
N GLY A 49 54.56 -3.67 -18.92
CA GLY A 49 53.80 -4.83 -19.39
C GLY A 49 53.41 -5.75 -18.20
N LEU A 50 52.11 -6.00 -18.03
CA LEU A 50 51.45 -7.25 -17.57
C LEU A 50 51.51 -7.76 -16.09
N SER A 51 50.36 -7.64 -15.41
CA SER A 51 49.57 -8.65 -14.66
C SER A 51 50.01 -9.37 -13.35
N THR A 52 49.00 -9.50 -12.46
CA THR A 52 48.61 -10.60 -11.52
C THR A 52 48.74 -10.47 -9.99
N SER A 53 47.62 -10.81 -9.33
CA SER A 53 47.38 -11.47 -8.01
C SER A 53 47.67 -10.78 -6.66
N SER A 54 46.72 -10.99 -5.72
CA SER A 54 46.66 -10.57 -4.29
C SER A 54 47.80 -11.10 -3.41
N PRO A 55 47.97 -10.59 -2.15
CA PRO A 55 47.38 -11.28 -0.99
C PRO A 55 46.92 -10.39 0.20
N VAL A 56 46.38 -11.07 1.21
CA VAL A 56 45.76 -10.65 2.48
C VAL A 56 46.80 -10.41 3.59
N THR A 57 46.60 -9.46 4.52
CA THR A 57 46.55 -9.65 6.02
C THR A 57 46.82 -8.38 6.87
N ALA A 58 46.12 -8.37 8.02
CA ALA A 58 46.45 -7.80 9.34
C ALA A 58 46.31 -6.29 9.62
N VAL A 59 45.47 -5.97 10.61
CA VAL A 59 45.52 -4.75 11.42
C VAL A 59 45.58 -5.19 12.88
N GLU A 60 46.59 -4.68 13.58
CA GLU A 60 46.91 -4.86 14.99
C GLU A 60 45.98 -4.08 15.93
N ASP A 61 45.95 -4.60 17.16
CA ASP A 61 45.30 -4.15 18.38
C ASP A 61 45.74 -2.77 18.90
N LEU A 62 44.85 -2.16 19.69
CA LEU A 62 45.16 -1.10 20.65
C LEU A 62 44.92 -1.63 22.07
N GLU A 63 46.00 -1.86 22.81
CA GLU A 63 46.00 -1.93 24.27
C GLU A 63 46.22 -0.54 24.89
N GLY A 64 45.71 -0.36 26.11
CA GLY A 64 46.08 0.75 26.96
C GLY A 64 45.97 0.43 28.46
N VAL A 65 47.15 0.19 29.07
CA VAL A 65 47.63 0.74 30.38
C VAL A 65 46.94 0.19 31.66
N SER A 66 47.60 -0.19 32.78
CA SER A 66 48.92 0.10 33.37
C SER A 66 49.34 -0.97 34.38
N THR A 67 50.65 -1.11 34.50
CA THR A 67 51.51 -1.84 35.46
C THR A 67 51.77 -1.14 36.79
N GLU A 68 52.04 -1.93 37.84
CA GLU A 68 53.02 -1.72 38.94
C GLU A 68 53.09 -3.03 39.79
N SER A 69 54.15 -3.50 40.46
CA SER A 69 55.61 -3.61 40.25
C SER A 69 56.18 -4.53 41.37
N ASN A 70 57.04 -5.51 41.01
CA ASN A 70 58.17 -6.16 41.71
C ASN A 70 58.18 -6.67 43.20
N GLN A 71 58.29 -8.02 43.33
CA GLN A 71 59.29 -8.91 44.05
C GLN A 71 59.64 -8.76 45.56
N PRO A 72 60.24 -9.78 46.26
CA PRO A 72 60.27 -11.25 46.07
C PRO A 72 60.07 -12.12 47.37
N ASP A 73 59.87 -13.44 47.17
CA ASP A 73 60.10 -14.63 48.02
C ASP A 73 59.61 -14.76 49.49
N LYS A 74 58.78 -15.79 49.76
CA LYS A 74 59.04 -16.87 50.76
C LYS A 74 57.90 -17.90 50.87
N HIS A 75 58.30 -19.17 51.04
CA HIS A 75 57.42 -20.32 51.32
C HIS A 75 56.43 -20.10 52.48
N GLY A 76 55.18 -20.52 52.28
CA GLY A 76 54.19 -20.70 53.35
C GLY A 76 52.88 -21.26 52.81
N SER A 77 52.59 -22.53 53.13
CA SER A 77 51.31 -23.26 53.05
C SER A 77 50.21 -22.76 52.09
N LYS A 78 49.79 -23.61 51.13
CA LYS A 78 48.44 -23.53 50.54
C LYS A 78 47.41 -23.50 51.67
N ALA A 79 46.86 -22.32 51.96
CA ALA A 79 45.66 -22.19 52.76
C ALA A 79 44.53 -22.85 51.98
N MET A 80 43.85 -23.79 52.63
CA MET A 80 42.60 -24.39 52.18
C MET A 80 41.64 -23.26 51.77
N ALA A 81 41.06 -23.34 50.57
CA ALA A 81 39.98 -22.46 50.18
C ALA A 81 38.86 -22.62 51.21
N GLN A 82 38.68 -21.58 52.02
CA GLN A 82 37.66 -21.56 53.07
C GLN A 82 36.31 -21.46 52.37
N VAL A 83 35.49 -22.51 52.50
CA VAL A 83 34.12 -22.55 51.99
C VAL A 83 33.33 -21.45 52.68
N THR A 84 32.86 -20.46 51.92
CA THR A 84 31.92 -19.46 52.41
C THR A 84 30.59 -20.14 52.68
N SER A 85 30.08 -20.06 53.92
CA SER A 85 28.73 -20.57 54.24
C SER A 85 27.70 -19.78 53.43
N VAL A 86 26.59 -20.41 53.06
CA VAL A 86 25.49 -19.77 52.30
C VAL A 86 24.95 -18.54 53.02
N SER A 87 25.08 -18.50 54.35
CA SER A 87 24.77 -17.33 55.19
C SER A 87 25.63 -16.09 54.92
N GLN A 88 26.73 -16.23 54.16
CA GLN A 88 27.67 -15.17 53.80
C GLN A 88 27.44 -14.64 52.38
N LEU A 89 26.52 -15.23 51.61
CA LEU A 89 26.17 -14.76 50.27
C LEU A 89 25.22 -13.58 50.37
N SER A 90 25.60 -12.45 49.78
CA SER A 90 24.87 -11.18 49.90
C SER A 90 23.54 -11.13 49.11
N ASP A 91 23.35 -12.04 48.15
CA ASP A 91 22.23 -12.07 47.22
C ASP A 91 21.27 -13.25 47.40
N VAL A 92 21.43 -14.03 48.49
CA VAL A 92 20.54 -15.15 48.83
C VAL A 92 20.03 -14.96 50.25
N GLN A 93 18.72 -14.73 50.41
CA GLN A 93 18.11 -14.52 51.72
C GLN A 93 17.63 -15.84 52.34
N PRO A 94 17.58 -15.96 53.69
CA PRO A 94 17.09 -17.16 54.37
C PRO A 94 15.64 -17.56 54.02
N THR A 95 14.85 -16.63 53.47
CA THR A 95 13.49 -16.85 53.01
C THR A 95 13.39 -17.34 51.56
N ASP A 96 14.49 -17.31 50.81
CA ASP A 96 14.47 -17.72 49.40
C ASP A 96 14.36 -19.23 49.28
N TRP A 97 13.55 -19.70 48.33
CA TRP A 97 13.35 -21.13 48.06
C TRP A 97 14.67 -21.86 47.76
N ALA A 98 15.64 -21.16 47.18
CA ALA A 98 16.96 -21.68 46.83
C ALA A 98 17.92 -21.76 48.02
N PHE A 99 17.64 -21.06 49.13
CA PHE A 99 18.54 -20.99 50.29
C PHE A 99 18.78 -22.37 50.90
N GLN A 100 17.74 -23.17 51.13
CA GLN A 100 17.88 -24.53 51.68
C GLN A 100 18.63 -25.48 50.73
N ALA A 101 18.39 -25.37 49.43
CA ALA A 101 19.06 -26.18 48.42
C ALA A 101 20.56 -25.85 48.33
N LEU A 102 20.89 -24.54 48.32
CA LEU A 102 22.26 -24.06 48.34
C LEU A 102 22.94 -24.43 49.66
N GLN A 103 22.26 -24.28 50.79
CA GLN A 103 22.79 -24.63 52.10
C GLN A 103 23.22 -26.10 52.14
N SER A 104 22.39 -27.01 51.63
CA SER A 104 22.76 -28.42 51.52
C SER A 104 23.95 -28.65 50.58
N LEU A 105 24.02 -27.96 49.43
CA LEU A 105 25.10 -28.16 48.45
C LEU A 105 26.45 -27.61 48.93
N VAL A 106 26.45 -26.48 49.63
CA VAL A 106 27.67 -25.80 50.10
C VAL A 106 28.13 -26.36 51.44
N GLU A 107 27.23 -26.55 52.41
CA GLU A 107 27.61 -26.97 53.76
C GLU A 107 27.80 -28.49 53.89
N ARG A 108 27.06 -29.30 53.12
CA ARG A 108 27.17 -30.77 53.19
C ARG A 108 28.16 -31.36 52.19
N TYR A 109 28.22 -30.81 50.98
CA TYR A 109 29.04 -31.36 49.89
C TYR A 109 30.21 -30.44 49.50
N GLY A 110 30.25 -29.18 49.93
CA GLY A 110 31.36 -28.25 49.65
C GLY A 110 31.58 -27.95 48.17
N CYS A 111 30.58 -28.21 47.33
CA CYS A 111 30.69 -28.29 45.87
C CYS A 111 30.65 -26.96 45.14
N ILE A 112 30.01 -25.96 45.74
CA ILE A 112 29.71 -24.68 45.12
C ILE A 112 30.27 -23.62 46.08
N ALA A 113 31.39 -23.03 45.73
CA ALA A 113 31.76 -21.75 46.33
C ALA A 113 30.99 -20.68 45.55
N GLY A 114 30.36 -19.73 46.23
CA GLY A 114 29.86 -18.53 45.56
C GLY A 114 30.99 -17.84 44.77
N TYR A 115 30.63 -16.85 43.98
CA TYR A 115 31.64 -16.04 43.30
C TYR A 115 32.57 -15.37 44.34
N PRO A 116 33.82 -15.03 43.97
CA PRO A 116 34.79 -14.42 44.88
C PRO A 116 34.31 -13.11 45.54
N ASP A 117 33.29 -12.48 44.98
CA ASP A 117 32.61 -11.28 45.51
C ASP A 117 31.51 -11.59 46.53
N SER A 118 31.40 -12.83 47.02
CA SER A 118 30.37 -13.28 47.98
C SER A 118 28.94 -13.16 47.44
N THR A 119 28.75 -13.45 46.14
CA THR A 119 27.43 -13.54 45.49
C THR A 119 27.22 -14.91 44.84
N TYR A 120 25.97 -15.32 44.62
CA TYR A 120 25.57 -16.51 43.86
C TYR A 120 25.14 -16.19 42.42
N ARG A 121 24.67 -14.96 42.19
CA ARG A 121 24.16 -14.41 40.91
C ARG A 121 23.03 -15.22 40.29
N GLY A 122 22.11 -15.74 41.11
CA GLY A 122 21.00 -16.59 40.65
C GLY A 122 20.00 -15.91 39.69
N GLN A 123 20.06 -14.58 39.54
CA GLN A 123 19.17 -13.82 38.66
C GLN A 123 19.70 -13.65 37.22
N ARG A 124 20.91 -14.13 36.90
CA ARG A 124 21.46 -14.08 35.53
C ARG A 124 21.47 -15.46 34.87
N ALA A 125 21.34 -15.46 33.54
CA ALA A 125 21.58 -16.67 32.75
C ALA A 125 23.07 -17.04 32.81
N LEU A 126 23.35 -18.32 33.02
CA LEU A 126 24.69 -18.88 33.07
C LEU A 126 25.12 -19.40 31.68
N THR A 127 26.41 -19.28 31.34
CA THR A 127 26.94 -19.83 30.08
C THR A 127 27.19 -21.34 30.20
N ARG A 128 27.16 -22.07 29.07
CA ARG A 128 27.44 -23.53 29.05
C ARG A 128 28.80 -23.87 29.70
N TYR A 129 29.79 -23.00 29.56
CA TYR A 129 31.13 -23.18 30.15
C TYR A 129 31.15 -22.96 31.66
N GLU A 130 30.41 -21.96 32.17
CA GLU A 130 30.29 -21.72 33.61
C GLU A 130 29.57 -22.89 34.32
N PHE A 131 28.56 -23.48 33.68
CA PHE A 131 27.91 -24.69 34.19
C PHE A 131 28.88 -25.86 34.29
N ALA A 132 29.62 -26.12 33.22
CA ALA A 132 30.53 -27.25 33.13
C ALA A 132 31.67 -27.14 34.15
N ALA A 133 32.19 -25.93 34.37
CA ALA A 133 33.20 -25.67 35.39
C ALA A 133 32.68 -25.93 36.81
N GLY A 134 31.47 -25.45 37.13
CA GLY A 134 30.84 -25.69 38.45
C GLY A 134 30.51 -27.15 38.71
N LEU A 135 30.00 -27.86 37.70
CA LEU A 135 29.71 -29.29 37.79
C LEU A 135 30.98 -30.12 37.98
N ASN A 136 32.04 -29.82 37.23
CA ASN A 136 33.32 -30.53 37.34
C ASN A 136 33.96 -30.34 38.72
N ALA A 137 33.89 -29.12 39.29
CA ALA A 137 34.38 -28.85 40.65
C ALA A 137 33.59 -29.64 41.70
N CYS A 138 32.26 -29.74 41.57
CA CYS A 138 31.45 -30.52 42.48
C CYS A 138 31.72 -32.03 42.37
N MET A 139 31.87 -32.55 41.15
CA MET A 139 32.21 -33.96 40.92
C MET A 139 33.54 -34.34 41.58
N GLN A 140 34.58 -33.50 41.45
CA GLN A 140 35.86 -33.72 42.11
C GLN A 140 35.74 -33.74 43.64
N ARG A 141 34.92 -32.86 44.22
CA ARG A 141 34.72 -32.82 45.67
C ARG A 141 33.94 -34.02 46.19
N ILE A 142 32.96 -34.51 45.42
CA ILE A 142 32.23 -35.73 45.74
C ILE A 142 33.16 -36.95 45.67
N GLU A 143 34.06 -37.03 44.68
CA GLU A 143 35.08 -38.08 44.58
C GLU A 143 36.07 -38.07 45.77
N GLU A 144 36.44 -36.88 46.26
CA GLU A 144 37.24 -36.73 47.50
C GLU A 144 36.48 -37.18 48.76
N LEU A 145 35.20 -36.85 48.90
CA LEU A 145 34.39 -37.25 50.05
C LEU A 145 34.10 -38.77 50.05
N LEU A 146 33.94 -39.36 48.87
CA LEU A 146 33.77 -40.79 48.69
C LEU A 146 35.05 -41.58 48.99
N SER A 147 36.23 -41.01 48.73
CA SER A 147 37.52 -41.64 49.05
C SER A 147 37.94 -41.50 50.53
N ALA A 148 37.36 -40.55 51.27
CA ALA A 148 37.67 -40.29 52.68
C ALA A 148 36.79 -41.04 53.70
N THR A 149 35.73 -41.75 53.28
CA THR A 149 34.74 -42.34 54.20
C THR A 149 34.85 -43.87 54.26
N THR A 150 35.39 -44.41 55.35
CA THR A 150 35.44 -45.85 55.67
C THR A 150 34.24 -46.28 56.55
N SER A 151 33.07 -46.50 55.93
CA SER A 151 31.97 -47.33 56.49
C SER A 151 30.91 -47.62 55.43
N PRO A 152 30.12 -48.72 55.56
CA PRO A 152 29.57 -49.44 54.43
C PRO A 152 28.54 -48.60 53.66
N LEU A 153 28.76 -48.62 52.34
CA LEU A 153 28.00 -48.02 51.27
C LEU A 153 26.50 -48.30 51.41
N LEU A 154 25.70 -47.30 51.01
CA LEU A 154 24.40 -47.42 50.33
C LEU A 154 23.66 -48.73 50.61
N THR A 155 22.59 -48.67 51.40
CA THR A 155 21.69 -49.83 51.52
C THR A 155 21.20 -50.22 50.11
N LYS A 156 21.01 -51.53 49.85
CA LYS A 156 20.53 -52.00 48.53
C LYS A 156 19.22 -51.30 48.13
N GLU A 157 18.40 -50.90 49.09
CA GLU A 157 17.20 -50.10 48.84
C GLU A 157 17.49 -48.68 48.31
N GLU A 158 18.46 -47.96 48.85
CA GLU A 158 18.82 -46.60 48.39
C GLU A 158 19.46 -46.60 47.00
N LEU A 159 20.28 -47.63 46.71
CA LEU A 159 20.84 -47.86 45.37
C LEU A 159 19.73 -48.10 44.34
N LEU A 160 18.68 -48.85 44.70
CA LEU A 160 17.52 -49.07 43.85
C LEU A 160 16.70 -47.79 43.63
N VAL A 161 16.54 -46.94 44.65
CA VAL A 161 15.83 -45.66 44.50
C VAL A 161 16.58 -44.69 43.61
N LEU A 162 17.90 -44.57 43.77
CA LEU A 162 18.74 -43.73 42.90
C LEU A 162 18.82 -44.27 41.47
N GLN A 163 18.86 -45.58 41.30
CA GLN A 163 18.81 -46.22 39.98
C GLN A 163 17.46 -45.95 39.29
N LYS A 164 16.35 -46.03 40.04
CA LYS A 164 15.01 -45.71 39.53
C LYS A 164 14.86 -44.24 39.16
N LEU A 165 15.36 -43.33 39.99
CA LEU A 165 15.37 -41.89 39.68
C LEU A 165 16.29 -41.59 38.49
N GLN A 166 17.46 -42.24 38.38
CA GLN A 166 18.32 -42.12 37.19
C GLN A 166 17.62 -42.61 35.92
N GLU A 167 16.89 -43.72 35.97
CA GLU A 167 16.11 -44.22 34.83
C GLU A 167 14.96 -43.28 34.45
N GLU A 168 14.23 -42.74 35.44
CA GLU A 168 13.14 -41.79 35.23
C GLU A 168 13.66 -40.44 34.68
N PHE A 169 14.75 -39.90 35.23
CA PHE A 169 15.38 -38.68 34.73
C PHE A 169 16.05 -38.87 33.36
N ALA A 170 16.64 -40.04 33.09
CA ALA A 170 17.20 -40.34 31.76
C ALA A 170 16.11 -40.38 30.70
N ALA A 171 14.97 -41.01 31.00
CA ALA A 171 13.82 -41.03 30.10
C ALA A 171 13.23 -39.63 29.84
N GLU A 172 13.12 -38.81 30.88
CA GLU A 172 12.68 -37.41 30.76
C GLU A 172 13.67 -36.53 29.99
N LEU A 173 14.98 -36.70 30.20
CA LEU A 173 16.01 -35.98 29.46
C LEU A 173 16.05 -36.33 27.98
N VAL A 174 15.82 -37.60 27.62
CA VAL A 174 15.66 -38.04 26.22
C VAL A 174 14.43 -37.39 25.60
N THR A 175 13.32 -37.29 26.36
CA THR A 175 12.09 -36.63 25.91
C THR A 175 12.31 -35.13 25.71
N MET A 176 12.98 -34.45 26.64
CA MET A 176 13.33 -33.04 26.54
C MET A 176 14.30 -32.76 25.39
N ARG A 177 15.31 -33.61 25.18
CA ARG A 177 16.19 -33.54 24.00
C ARG A 177 15.39 -33.68 22.72
N GLY A 178 14.49 -34.67 22.61
CA GLY A 178 13.63 -34.82 21.45
C GLY A 178 12.72 -33.62 21.18
N ARG A 179 12.21 -32.96 22.23
CA ARG A 179 11.46 -31.70 22.11
C ARG A 179 12.34 -30.54 21.64
N VAL A 180 13.56 -30.43 22.16
CA VAL A 180 14.54 -29.42 21.72
C VAL A 180 14.93 -29.65 20.27
N ASP A 181 15.28 -30.87 19.88
CA ASP A 181 15.63 -31.21 18.49
C ASP A 181 14.46 -30.92 17.53
N THR A 182 13.22 -31.20 17.95
CA THR A 182 12.01 -30.86 17.18
C THR A 182 11.82 -29.35 17.06
N LEU A 183 12.09 -28.60 18.13
CA LEU A 183 11.99 -27.13 18.12
C LEU A 183 13.11 -26.50 17.29
N GLU A 184 14.34 -27.02 17.36
CA GLU A 184 15.46 -26.61 16.52
C GLU A 184 15.15 -26.89 15.06
N ALA A 185 14.69 -28.09 14.70
CA ALA A 185 14.28 -28.43 13.34
C ALA A 185 13.14 -27.52 12.82
N ARG A 186 12.13 -27.23 13.66
CA ARG A 186 11.06 -26.27 13.32
C ARG A 186 11.61 -24.85 13.15
N THR A 187 12.57 -24.44 13.97
CA THR A 187 13.20 -23.12 13.88
C THR A 187 14.01 -23.01 12.59
N THR A 188 14.85 -24.00 12.28
CA THR A 188 15.62 -24.05 11.02
C THR A 188 14.71 -24.08 9.80
N GLN A 189 13.59 -24.81 9.87
CA GLN A 189 12.60 -24.82 8.80
C GLN A 189 11.94 -23.45 8.61
N LEU A 190 11.56 -22.77 9.71
CA LEU A 190 10.97 -21.44 9.67
C LEU A 190 11.96 -20.39 9.15
N GLU A 191 13.22 -20.45 9.56
CA GLU A 191 14.30 -19.59 9.08
C GLU A 191 14.57 -19.82 7.58
N ALA A 192 14.62 -21.08 7.13
CA ALA A 192 14.86 -21.43 5.73
C ALA A 192 13.67 -21.06 4.80
N GLN A 193 12.45 -20.99 5.34
CA GLN A 193 11.23 -20.64 4.59
C GLN A 193 10.85 -19.15 4.72
N GLN A 194 11.64 -18.33 5.43
CA GLN A 194 11.34 -16.92 5.64
C GLN A 194 11.73 -16.11 4.39
N PHE A 195 10.75 -15.86 3.52
CA PHE A 195 10.96 -15.06 2.29
C PHE A 195 11.37 -13.60 2.57
N SER A 196 11.17 -13.09 3.79
CA SER A 196 11.79 -11.89 4.37
C SER A 196 11.30 -11.75 5.82
N THR A 197 12.19 -11.48 6.79
CA THR A 197 11.77 -11.16 8.17
C THR A 197 11.03 -9.82 8.25
N THR A 198 11.26 -8.94 7.28
CA THR A 198 10.81 -7.55 7.29
C THR A 198 9.69 -7.27 6.30
N THR A 199 9.53 -8.09 5.25
CA THR A 199 8.57 -7.85 4.16
C THR A 199 7.53 -8.94 4.04
N LYS A 200 6.25 -8.54 3.97
CA LYS A 200 5.11 -9.42 3.69
C LYS A 200 4.46 -9.03 2.37
N LEU A 201 4.04 -10.03 1.59
CA LEU A 201 3.22 -9.83 0.40
C LEU A 201 1.75 -9.81 0.81
N ASN A 202 0.98 -8.88 0.24
CA ASN A 202 -0.47 -8.86 0.26
C ASN A 202 -0.96 -8.70 -1.18
N GLY A 203 -1.68 -9.71 -1.70
CA GLY A 203 -2.16 -9.75 -3.07
C GLY A 203 -3.69 -9.72 -3.17
N GLU A 204 -4.20 -9.00 -4.16
CA GLU A 204 -5.60 -9.05 -4.61
C GLU A 204 -5.63 -9.26 -6.12
N ALA A 205 -6.33 -10.28 -6.60
CA ALA A 205 -6.62 -10.49 -8.02
C ALA A 205 -8.12 -10.53 -8.25
N ILE A 206 -8.60 -9.66 -9.12
CA ILE A 206 -10.00 -9.50 -9.49
C ILE A 206 -10.18 -9.95 -10.93
N PHE A 207 -11.19 -10.78 -11.16
CA PHE A 207 -11.69 -11.17 -12.47
C PHE A 207 -13.18 -10.85 -12.53
N ALA A 208 -13.66 -10.20 -13.59
CA ALA A 208 -15.05 -9.82 -13.67
C ALA A 208 -15.62 -9.95 -15.08
N VAL A 209 -16.80 -10.54 -15.18
CA VAL A 209 -17.67 -10.43 -16.35
C VAL A 209 -18.60 -9.25 -16.15
N VAL A 210 -18.67 -8.34 -17.12
CA VAL A 210 -19.41 -7.08 -17.03
C VAL A 210 -20.31 -6.96 -18.25
N GLY A 211 -21.60 -6.71 -18.02
CA GLY A 211 -22.58 -6.37 -19.07
C GLY A 211 -23.18 -4.99 -18.80
N GLY A 212 -23.60 -4.31 -19.86
CA GLY A 212 -24.26 -3.01 -19.78
C GLY A 212 -25.47 -2.94 -20.70
N SER A 213 -26.39 -2.02 -20.44
CA SER A 213 -27.53 -1.73 -21.32
C SER A 213 -27.96 -0.26 -21.24
N GLY A 214 -28.63 0.25 -22.27
CA GLY A 214 -29.10 1.65 -22.34
C GLY A 214 -27.99 2.61 -22.78
N GLY A 215 -27.87 3.78 -22.13
CA GLY A 215 -26.84 4.78 -22.46
C GLY A 215 -27.34 5.91 -23.36
N GLU A 216 -26.43 6.56 -24.07
CA GLU A 216 -26.72 7.71 -24.93
C GLU A 216 -27.43 7.29 -26.25
N PRO A 217 -28.65 7.81 -26.54
CA PRO A 217 -29.34 7.46 -27.78
C PRO A 217 -28.67 8.09 -29.00
N ARG A 218 -28.22 7.21 -29.92
CA ARG A 218 -27.64 7.52 -31.24
C ARG A 218 -26.28 8.23 -31.20
N SER A 219 -25.26 7.49 -30.74
CA SER A 219 -23.88 7.70 -31.22
C SER A 219 -23.85 7.74 -32.76
N ARG A 220 -22.99 8.58 -33.37
CA ARG A 220 -22.79 8.64 -34.84
C ARG A 220 -21.94 7.47 -35.39
N THR A 221 -21.68 6.45 -34.59
CA THR A 221 -21.27 5.09 -35.01
C THR A 221 -22.52 4.18 -35.04
N PRO A 222 -22.52 3.00 -35.70
CA PRO A 222 -23.73 2.17 -35.84
C PRO A 222 -24.48 2.04 -34.50
N ALA A 223 -25.72 2.54 -34.49
CA ALA A 223 -26.41 3.01 -33.30
C ALA A 223 -27.27 1.92 -32.64
N GLY A 224 -27.23 1.87 -31.30
CA GLY A 224 -28.35 1.39 -30.47
C GLY A 224 -28.25 -0.02 -29.92
N GLU A 225 -27.09 -0.67 -29.99
CA GLU A 225 -26.88 -1.97 -29.36
C GLU A 225 -26.20 -1.82 -28.00
N ASP A 226 -26.71 -2.55 -27.01
CA ASP A 226 -26.09 -2.69 -25.71
C ASP A 226 -24.65 -3.24 -25.87
N PRO A 227 -23.69 -2.83 -25.02
CA PRO A 227 -22.33 -3.35 -25.06
C PRO A 227 -22.33 -4.87 -24.92
N GLN A 228 -21.52 -5.54 -25.73
CA GLN A 228 -21.25 -6.97 -25.54
C GLN A 228 -20.64 -7.18 -24.15
N PRO A 229 -20.99 -8.28 -23.46
CA PRO A 229 -20.36 -8.62 -22.20
C PRO A 229 -18.83 -8.71 -22.34
N ILE A 230 -18.11 -8.03 -21.45
CA ILE A 230 -16.64 -8.02 -21.45
C ILE A 230 -16.11 -8.82 -20.25
N MET A 231 -14.89 -9.33 -20.39
CA MET A 231 -14.14 -9.95 -19.31
C MET A 231 -12.93 -9.07 -18.97
N VAL A 232 -12.89 -8.58 -17.73
CA VAL A 232 -11.83 -7.69 -17.25
C VAL A 232 -11.12 -8.25 -16.04
N ASN A 233 -9.89 -7.80 -15.82
CA ASN A 233 -9.10 -8.19 -14.67
C ASN A 233 -8.36 -6.99 -14.06
N ARG A 234 -8.02 -7.12 -12.79
CA ARG A 234 -7.04 -6.28 -12.09
C ARG A 234 -6.31 -7.09 -11.03
N VAL A 235 -5.00 -6.99 -11.00
CA VAL A 235 -4.15 -7.54 -9.95
C VAL A 235 -3.42 -6.41 -9.24
N ARG A 236 -3.42 -6.42 -7.90
CA ARG A 236 -2.63 -5.52 -7.05
C ARG A 236 -1.81 -6.36 -6.07
N LEU A 237 -0.50 -6.13 -6.05
CA LEU A 237 0.46 -6.79 -5.16
C LEU A 237 1.15 -5.73 -4.31
N ASN A 238 1.01 -5.82 -2.99
CA ASN A 238 1.66 -4.92 -2.05
C ASN A 238 2.78 -5.64 -1.31
N LEU A 239 4.00 -5.17 -1.49
CA LEU A 239 5.13 -5.53 -0.64
C LEU A 239 5.14 -4.57 0.55
N VAL A 240 4.87 -5.13 1.73
CA VAL A 240 4.69 -4.40 2.99
C VAL A 240 5.91 -4.68 3.86
N SER A 241 6.85 -3.73 3.88
CA SER A 241 8.13 -3.83 4.60
C SER A 241 8.12 -3.02 5.90
N SER A 242 8.78 -3.51 6.94
CA SER A 242 9.00 -2.78 8.20
C SER A 242 10.47 -2.87 8.61
N PHE A 243 11.10 -1.74 8.96
CA PHE A 243 12.52 -1.69 9.34
C PHE A 243 12.72 -1.58 10.86
N THR A 244 11.71 -1.09 11.58
CA THR A 244 11.72 -0.86 13.03
C THR A 244 10.66 -1.67 13.77
N GLY A 245 9.78 -2.37 13.04
CA GLY A 245 8.62 -3.08 13.57
C GLY A 245 7.40 -2.18 13.86
N LYS A 246 7.51 -0.86 13.65
CA LYS A 246 6.42 0.11 13.84
C LYS A 246 6.15 1.00 12.62
N ASP A 247 7.10 1.04 11.70
CA ASP A 247 7.05 1.73 10.41
C ASP A 247 6.60 0.77 9.30
N LEU A 248 6.15 1.35 8.20
CA LEU A 248 5.61 0.63 7.05
C LEU A 248 6.07 1.29 5.76
N LEU A 249 6.83 0.58 4.94
CA LEU A 249 7.03 0.90 3.54
C LEU A 249 6.11 0.01 2.69
N ILE A 250 5.23 0.63 1.91
CA ILE A 250 4.34 -0.06 0.98
C ILE A 250 4.83 0.21 -0.44
N THR A 251 5.25 -0.86 -1.12
CA THR A 251 5.53 -0.85 -2.55
C THR A 251 4.44 -1.66 -3.25
N GLY A 252 3.54 -0.95 -3.95
CA GLY A 252 2.40 -1.54 -4.64
C GLY A 252 2.66 -1.66 -6.14
N LEU A 253 2.49 -2.86 -6.68
CA LEU A 253 2.48 -3.17 -8.10
C LEU A 253 1.04 -3.45 -8.54
N GLN A 254 0.66 -2.97 -9.73
CA GLN A 254 -0.64 -3.27 -10.31
C GLN A 254 -0.51 -3.70 -11.77
N SER A 255 -1.49 -4.48 -12.20
CA SER A 255 -1.73 -4.84 -13.60
C SER A 255 -3.23 -4.92 -13.84
N TYR A 256 -3.69 -4.57 -15.05
CA TYR A 256 -5.10 -4.62 -15.42
C TYR A 256 -5.25 -4.61 -16.95
N ASN A 257 -6.38 -5.09 -17.48
CA ASN A 257 -6.65 -5.06 -18.92
C ASN A 257 -7.64 -3.96 -19.37
N PHE A 258 -7.95 -2.99 -18.52
CA PHE A 258 -8.66 -1.77 -18.92
C PHE A 258 -7.81 -0.92 -19.87
N SER A 259 -8.47 -0.24 -20.81
CA SER A 259 -7.85 0.74 -21.71
C SER A 259 -8.78 1.93 -21.90
N SER A 260 -8.23 3.14 -22.06
CA SER A 260 -8.98 4.37 -22.31
C SER A 260 -9.13 4.65 -23.80
N VAL A 261 -10.13 5.44 -24.19
CA VAL A 261 -10.35 5.88 -25.59
C VAL A 261 -9.07 6.37 -26.28
N ILE A 262 -8.22 7.15 -25.59
CA ILE A 262 -6.95 7.67 -26.14
C ILE A 262 -5.93 6.54 -26.42
N ALA A 263 -6.00 5.45 -25.67
CA ALA A 263 -5.17 4.26 -25.82
C ALA A 263 -5.86 3.13 -26.62
N GLY A 264 -6.96 3.42 -27.35
CA GLY A 264 -7.73 2.43 -28.13
C GLY A 264 -8.77 1.65 -27.30
N GLY A 265 -9.37 2.31 -26.30
CA GLY A 265 -10.16 1.76 -25.20
C GLY A 265 -11.42 0.94 -25.52
N SER A 266 -11.80 0.14 -24.52
CA SER A 266 -12.82 -0.92 -24.54
C SER A 266 -13.43 -1.14 -23.14
N SER A 267 -14.01 -0.09 -22.53
CA SER A 267 -14.82 -0.23 -21.30
C SER A 267 -16.33 -0.16 -21.59
N VAL A 268 -17.15 -0.73 -20.71
CA VAL A 268 -18.62 -0.62 -20.79
C VAL A 268 -19.07 0.85 -20.71
N GLN A 269 -18.37 1.67 -19.92
CA GLN A 269 -18.63 3.12 -19.85
C GLN A 269 -18.45 3.80 -21.21
N GLU A 270 -17.38 3.47 -21.93
CA GLU A 270 -17.06 4.11 -23.21
C GLU A 270 -18.05 3.73 -24.31
N VAL A 271 -18.57 2.50 -24.29
CA VAL A 271 -19.59 2.06 -25.26
C VAL A 271 -20.97 2.67 -24.95
N LEU A 272 -21.34 2.74 -23.66
CA LEU A 272 -22.63 3.32 -23.25
C LEU A 272 -22.68 4.84 -23.43
N PHE A 273 -21.53 5.53 -23.30
CA PHE A 273 -21.43 6.98 -23.37
C PHE A 273 -20.22 7.45 -24.18
N PRO A 274 -20.18 7.15 -25.49
CA PRO A 274 -19.04 7.50 -26.35
C PRO A 274 -18.87 9.02 -26.51
N ASN A 275 -19.92 9.82 -26.28
CA ASN A 275 -19.87 11.28 -26.38
C ASN A 275 -19.99 12.01 -25.04
N ALA A 276 -19.82 11.34 -23.89
CA ALA A 276 -19.94 11.95 -22.56
C ALA A 276 -18.91 13.07 -22.24
N GLY A 277 -18.18 13.56 -23.24
CA GLY A 277 -17.43 14.81 -23.15
C GLY A 277 -16.02 14.68 -22.58
N SER A 278 -15.52 13.45 -22.36
CA SER A 278 -14.15 13.23 -21.90
C SER A 278 -13.43 12.14 -22.69
N PRO A 279 -12.27 12.42 -23.32
CA PRO A 279 -11.41 11.38 -23.87
C PRO A 279 -10.67 10.59 -22.76
N LEU A 280 -10.88 10.94 -21.48
CA LEU A 280 -10.12 10.44 -20.34
C LEU A 280 -10.85 9.33 -19.56
N SER A 281 -11.83 8.65 -20.17
CA SER A 281 -12.55 7.53 -19.56
C SER A 281 -13.23 7.90 -18.22
N GLU A 282 -14.23 8.79 -18.26
CA GLU A 282 -15.00 9.24 -17.09
C GLU A 282 -16.50 8.94 -17.23
N GLY A 283 -17.19 8.67 -16.12
CA GLY A 283 -18.65 8.65 -16.08
C GLY A 283 -19.28 7.85 -14.94
N ASN A 284 -20.61 7.80 -14.91
CA ASN A 284 -21.40 7.18 -13.87
C ASN A 284 -21.36 5.64 -13.88
N THR A 285 -21.02 5.00 -15.01
CA THR A 285 -20.96 3.53 -15.16
C THR A 285 -19.58 2.93 -14.92
N LYS A 286 -18.57 3.71 -14.54
CA LYS A 286 -17.26 3.18 -14.14
C LYS A 286 -17.37 2.23 -12.94
N LEU A 287 -16.60 1.15 -13.02
CA LEU A 287 -16.52 0.16 -11.94
C LEU A 287 -15.60 0.63 -10.81
N ASN A 288 -15.86 0.15 -9.60
CA ASN A 288 -15.09 0.55 -8.42
C ASN A 288 -13.59 0.19 -8.52
N PHE A 289 -13.29 -0.95 -9.16
CA PHE A 289 -11.92 -1.43 -9.32
C PHE A 289 -11.25 -0.93 -10.61
N GLU A 290 -11.96 -0.18 -11.46
CA GLU A 290 -11.42 0.38 -12.70
C GLU A 290 -10.49 1.58 -12.40
N PRO A 291 -9.27 1.60 -12.97
CA PRO A 291 -8.40 2.78 -12.93
C PRO A 291 -9.08 3.98 -13.59
N GLN A 292 -8.70 5.19 -13.16
CA GLN A 292 -9.31 6.40 -13.71
C GLN A 292 -8.84 6.71 -15.13
N PHE A 293 -7.52 6.70 -15.37
CA PHE A 293 -6.91 6.91 -16.69
C PHE A 293 -6.19 5.63 -17.15
N PRO A 294 -6.91 4.55 -17.49
CA PRO A 294 -6.28 3.31 -17.92
C PRO A 294 -5.47 3.53 -19.21
N GLY A 295 -4.19 3.15 -19.20
CA GLY A 295 -3.30 3.34 -20.35
C GLY A 295 -2.84 4.78 -20.62
N PHE A 296 -3.20 5.76 -19.78
CA PHE A 296 -2.88 7.17 -20.00
C PHE A 296 -2.36 7.86 -18.71
N ASN A 297 -1.26 8.61 -18.82
CA ASN A 297 -0.76 9.43 -17.72
C ASN A 297 -1.11 10.92 -17.95
N PRO A 298 -2.00 11.52 -17.13
CA PRO A 298 -2.35 12.93 -17.25
C PRO A 298 -1.22 13.90 -16.88
N GLN A 299 -0.17 13.46 -16.15
CA GLN A 299 0.95 14.32 -15.72
C GLN A 299 1.76 14.87 -16.89
N ASN A 300 1.96 14.03 -17.90
CA ASN A 300 2.83 14.27 -19.05
C ASN A 300 2.16 13.94 -20.40
N LEU A 301 0.87 13.58 -20.39
CA LEU A 301 0.05 13.23 -21.56
C LEU A 301 0.63 12.08 -22.41
N THR A 302 1.38 11.16 -21.80
CA THR A 302 1.91 9.97 -22.49
C THR A 302 1.09 8.73 -22.16
N SER A 303 1.25 7.68 -22.99
CA SER A 303 0.78 6.35 -22.64
C SER A 303 1.41 5.92 -21.31
N SER A 304 0.58 5.39 -20.40
CA SER A 304 1.03 4.82 -19.13
C SER A 304 1.00 3.29 -19.19
N CYS A 305 0.95 2.65 -18.02
CA CYS A 305 0.73 1.21 -17.86
C CYS A 305 -0.26 0.65 -18.89
N GLY A 306 0.24 -0.16 -19.82
CA GLY A 306 -0.57 -0.78 -20.86
C GLY A 306 -1.41 -1.93 -20.32
N GLY A 307 -2.26 -2.48 -21.19
CA GLY A 307 -3.10 -3.62 -20.84
C GLY A 307 -2.26 -4.84 -20.44
N ASN A 308 -2.43 -5.29 -19.19
CA ASN A 308 -1.70 -6.35 -18.52
C ASN A 308 -0.20 -6.10 -18.30
N ASP A 309 0.28 -4.86 -18.44
CA ASP A 309 1.62 -4.49 -17.97
C ASP A 309 1.66 -4.45 -16.44
N VAL A 310 2.86 -4.58 -15.86
CA VAL A 310 3.08 -4.44 -14.42
C VAL A 310 3.69 -3.08 -14.11
N CYS A 311 3.03 -2.31 -13.27
CA CYS A 311 3.43 -0.94 -12.98
C CYS A 311 3.36 -0.61 -11.49
N LEU A 312 4.26 0.26 -11.05
CA LEU A 312 4.22 0.81 -9.70
C LEU A 312 2.98 1.72 -9.55
N TYR A 313 2.13 1.43 -8.58
CA TYR A 313 0.93 2.22 -8.26
C TYR A 313 0.90 2.71 -6.81
N LYS A 314 1.90 2.36 -6.00
CA LYS A 314 1.99 2.87 -4.64
C LYS A 314 3.43 2.83 -4.18
N LEU A 315 3.90 3.94 -3.65
CA LEU A 315 5.16 3.99 -2.92
C LEU A 315 4.97 4.96 -1.76
N LEU A 316 4.72 4.40 -0.58
CA LEU A 316 4.29 5.13 0.61
C LEU A 316 5.07 4.64 1.82
N TYR A 317 5.70 5.56 2.54
CA TYR A 317 6.36 5.29 3.81
C TYR A 317 5.61 5.95 4.97
N ILE A 318 5.25 5.16 5.97
CA ILE A 318 4.49 5.58 7.15
C ILE A 318 5.35 5.27 8.37
N PHE A 319 5.60 6.27 9.22
CA PHE A 319 6.49 6.12 10.36
C PHE A 319 5.97 6.88 11.59
N PRO A 320 5.87 6.22 12.75
CA PRO A 320 5.45 6.87 13.98
C PRO A 320 6.57 7.77 14.51
N VAL A 321 6.23 9.02 14.82
CA VAL A 321 7.17 10.00 15.42
C VAL A 321 6.89 10.24 16.90
N ALA A 322 5.67 9.94 17.35
CA ALA A 322 5.29 9.94 18.75
C ALA A 322 4.14 8.93 18.99
N LYS A 323 3.79 8.68 20.25
CA LYS A 323 2.75 7.69 20.64
C LYS A 323 1.39 7.89 19.95
N LYS A 324 1.07 9.12 19.53
CA LYS A 324 -0.23 9.51 18.96
C LYS A 324 -0.11 10.22 17.61
N LEU A 325 1.11 10.35 17.10
CA LEU A 325 1.42 11.08 15.87
C LEU A 325 2.29 10.20 14.98
N THR A 326 1.77 9.94 13.78
CA THR A 326 2.45 9.22 12.72
C THR A 326 2.55 10.14 11.52
N LEU A 327 3.71 10.18 10.88
CA LEU A 327 3.90 10.90 9.64
C LEU A 327 3.93 9.92 8.48
N PHE A 328 3.64 10.42 7.29
CA PHE A 328 3.86 9.66 6.08
C PHE A 328 4.35 10.55 4.95
N ALA A 329 5.12 9.95 4.05
CA ALA A 329 5.60 10.55 2.83
C ALA A 329 5.55 9.53 1.71
N ALA A 330 5.17 9.97 0.52
CA ALA A 330 4.95 9.10 -0.63
C ALA A 330 5.34 9.85 -1.90
N PRO A 331 6.26 9.36 -2.72
CA PRO A 331 6.41 9.90 -4.07
C PRO A 331 5.22 9.50 -4.98
N LEU A 332 4.51 8.41 -4.67
CA LEU A 332 3.30 7.96 -5.37
C LEU A 332 2.24 7.48 -4.37
N ALA A 333 1.23 8.31 -4.09
CA ALA A 333 0.06 7.92 -3.32
C ALA A 333 -1.26 8.42 -3.92
N GLU A 334 -2.34 7.66 -3.73
CA GLU A 334 -3.69 8.17 -3.93
C GLU A 334 -4.08 9.00 -2.72
N VAL A 335 -4.83 10.09 -2.93
CA VAL A 335 -5.31 10.93 -1.82
C VAL A 335 -6.20 10.13 -0.87
N SER A 336 -6.99 9.21 -1.40
CA SER A 336 -7.83 8.28 -0.64
C SER A 336 -7.04 7.37 0.30
N ASP A 337 -5.77 7.06 0.01
CA ASP A 337 -4.95 6.20 0.87
C ASP A 337 -4.63 6.83 2.22
N ALA A 338 -4.63 8.17 2.29
CA ALA A 338 -4.31 8.88 3.53
C ALA A 338 -5.45 8.80 4.56
N PHE A 339 -6.68 8.53 4.12
CA PHE A 339 -7.88 8.69 4.94
C PHE A 339 -8.60 7.36 5.18
N PRO A 340 -9.13 7.13 6.40
CA PRO A 340 -9.87 5.92 6.67
C PRO A 340 -11.22 5.95 5.94
N THR A 341 -11.59 4.83 5.32
CA THR A 341 -12.87 4.65 4.66
C THR A 341 -13.93 4.21 5.68
N LEU A 342 -15.05 4.93 5.74
CA LEU A 342 -16.12 4.66 6.71
C LEU A 342 -17.26 3.82 6.12
N LEU A 343 -17.41 3.81 4.80
CA LEU A 343 -18.46 3.05 4.11
C LEU A 343 -18.12 1.55 4.17
N PRO A 344 -19.03 0.68 4.65
CA PRO A 344 -18.74 -0.73 4.88
C PRO A 344 -18.53 -1.53 3.57
N TRP A 345 -18.93 -0.98 2.42
CA TRP A 345 -18.79 -1.55 1.09
C TRP A 345 -17.66 -0.90 0.28
N ALA A 346 -16.76 -0.12 0.89
CA ALA A 346 -15.73 0.62 0.15
C ALA A 346 -14.70 -0.26 -0.59
N SER A 347 -14.57 -1.54 -0.19
CA SER A 347 -13.63 -2.49 -0.81
C SER A 347 -13.86 -2.62 -2.32
N GLU A 348 -12.79 -2.49 -3.10
CA GLU A 348 -12.80 -2.63 -4.55
C GLU A 348 -13.00 -4.09 -5.01
N GLY A 349 -12.58 -5.07 -4.21
CA GLY A 349 -12.69 -6.50 -4.51
C GLY A 349 -13.89 -7.20 -3.87
N GLN A 350 -14.35 -6.75 -2.70
CA GLN A 350 -15.37 -7.47 -1.90
C GLN A 350 -16.60 -6.61 -1.56
N GLY A 351 -16.63 -5.35 -1.99
CA GLY A 351 -17.69 -4.38 -1.71
C GLY A 351 -18.44 -3.97 -2.96
N ALA A 352 -18.67 -2.66 -3.07
CA ALA A 352 -19.41 -2.02 -4.14
C ALA A 352 -18.91 -2.39 -5.54
N ILE A 353 -19.85 -2.34 -6.49
CA ILE A 353 -19.64 -2.54 -7.91
C ILE A 353 -19.33 -1.22 -8.61
N SER A 354 -20.12 -0.16 -8.41
CA SER A 354 -19.87 1.13 -9.05
C SER A 354 -18.86 1.97 -8.27
N ARG A 355 -18.10 2.79 -9.01
CA ARG A 355 -17.13 3.73 -8.43
C ARG A 355 -17.76 4.80 -7.56
N PHE A 356 -19.01 5.18 -7.88
CA PHE A 356 -19.79 6.23 -7.21
C PHE A 356 -20.09 5.90 -5.75
N VAL A 357 -20.57 4.68 -5.46
CA VAL A 357 -21.02 4.36 -4.10
C VAL A 357 -19.86 4.01 -3.14
N ALA A 358 -18.68 3.71 -3.69
CA ALA A 358 -17.56 3.16 -2.94
C ALA A 358 -16.92 4.15 -1.95
N LEU A 359 -16.85 5.43 -2.31
CA LEU A 359 -16.20 6.47 -1.51
C LEU A 359 -16.98 7.79 -1.61
N ASN A 360 -16.89 8.62 -0.58
CA ASN A 360 -17.29 10.02 -0.68
C ASN A 360 -16.40 10.72 -1.74
N PRO A 361 -16.97 11.43 -2.74
CA PRO A 361 -16.20 12.07 -3.81
C PRO A 361 -15.09 13.00 -3.32
N VAL A 362 -15.25 13.65 -2.16
CA VAL A 362 -14.22 14.56 -1.60
C VAL A 362 -12.89 13.84 -1.35
N LEU A 363 -12.93 12.53 -1.06
CA LEU A 363 -11.72 11.71 -0.86
C LEU A 363 -10.96 11.41 -2.15
N ARG A 364 -11.59 11.64 -3.32
CA ARG A 364 -10.99 11.41 -4.64
C ARG A 364 -10.36 12.67 -5.25
N VAL A 365 -10.54 13.84 -4.66
CA VAL A 365 -9.98 15.11 -5.15
C VAL A 365 -8.45 15.06 -5.06
N SER A 366 -7.76 15.22 -6.19
CA SER A 366 -6.31 14.93 -6.26
C SER A 366 -5.55 15.71 -7.33
N GLY A 367 -5.80 17.02 -7.50
CA GLY A 367 -5.05 17.79 -8.50
C GLY A 367 -5.34 17.41 -9.96
N GLY A 368 -6.46 16.72 -10.22
CA GLY A 368 -6.87 16.29 -11.56
C GLY A 368 -6.45 14.88 -11.98
N THR A 369 -5.79 14.10 -11.10
CA THR A 369 -5.14 12.82 -11.46
C THR A 369 -5.62 11.60 -10.65
N SER A 370 -6.88 11.58 -10.19
CA SER A 370 -7.34 10.58 -9.20
C SER A 370 -7.07 9.16 -9.68
N GLY A 371 -6.46 8.29 -8.87
CA GLY A 371 -6.17 6.89 -9.21
C GLY A 371 -5.08 6.64 -10.26
N THR A 372 -4.57 7.65 -10.98
CA THR A 372 -3.56 7.50 -12.05
C THR A 372 -2.81 8.82 -12.24
N GLY A 373 -1.48 8.84 -12.10
CA GLY A 373 -0.71 10.08 -11.96
C GLY A 373 -0.66 10.53 -10.50
N LEU A 374 -0.34 9.58 -9.63
CA LEU A 374 -0.39 9.66 -8.17
C LEU A 374 0.42 10.85 -7.64
N ALA A 375 -0.09 11.48 -6.60
CA ALA A 375 0.56 12.64 -6.02
C ALA A 375 1.80 12.22 -5.23
N SER A 376 2.87 13.02 -5.36
CA SER A 376 3.90 13.04 -4.32
C SER A 376 3.32 13.80 -3.13
N ALA A 377 3.16 13.09 -2.02
CA ALA A 377 2.39 13.54 -0.88
C ALA A 377 3.14 13.37 0.43
N ALA A 378 2.84 14.25 1.38
CA ALA A 378 3.25 14.14 2.76
C ALA A 378 2.11 14.56 3.69
N GLY A 379 2.07 13.99 4.89
CA GLY A 379 1.00 14.28 5.82
C GLY A 379 1.19 13.64 7.18
N PHE A 380 0.13 13.71 7.98
CA PHE A 380 0.13 13.16 9.33
C PHE A 380 -1.17 12.40 9.64
N ILE A 381 -1.05 11.51 10.61
CA ILE A 381 -2.11 10.78 11.28
C ILE A 381 -1.98 11.09 12.77
N PHE A 382 -2.97 11.79 13.32
CA PHE A 382 -3.01 12.19 14.72
C PHE A 382 -4.22 11.58 15.41
N ILE A 383 -3.96 10.68 16.35
CA ILE A 383 -5.00 9.96 17.10
C ILE A 383 -4.87 10.32 18.59
N PRO A 384 -5.41 11.48 19.02
CA PRO A 384 -5.27 11.95 20.40
C PRO A 384 -5.97 11.03 21.40
N THR A 385 -7.07 10.40 20.98
CA THR A 385 -7.86 9.44 21.74
C THR A 385 -8.40 8.35 20.80
N PRO A 386 -8.82 7.17 21.30
CA PRO A 386 -9.46 6.15 20.45
C PRO A 386 -10.75 6.59 19.75
N LYS A 387 -11.34 7.74 20.15
CA LYS A 387 -12.58 8.27 19.58
C LYS A 387 -12.36 9.32 18.49
N VAL A 388 -11.12 9.77 18.28
CA VAL A 388 -10.78 10.88 17.38
C VAL A 388 -9.57 10.48 16.54
N ASP A 389 -9.72 10.49 15.23
CA ASP A 389 -8.64 10.28 14.24
C ASP A 389 -8.65 11.47 13.28
N TRP A 390 -7.60 12.30 13.36
CA TRP A 390 -7.41 13.46 12.49
C TRP A 390 -6.24 13.22 11.56
N ARG A 391 -6.49 13.31 10.26
CA ARG A 391 -5.45 13.15 9.24
C ARG A 391 -5.45 14.34 8.30
N ALA A 392 -4.28 14.69 7.80
CA ALA A 392 -4.13 15.67 6.75
C ALA A 392 -3.01 15.28 5.79
N LEU A 393 -3.14 15.73 4.55
CA LEU A 393 -2.23 15.46 3.45
C LEU A 393 -2.06 16.72 2.61
N TYR A 394 -0.83 16.99 2.19
CA TYR A 394 -0.52 17.82 1.04
C TYR A 394 0.04 16.92 -0.07
N GLY A 395 -0.43 17.09 -1.32
CA GLY A 395 0.05 16.33 -2.47
C GLY A 395 0.23 17.22 -3.70
N SER A 396 1.34 17.04 -4.40
CA SER A 396 1.60 17.63 -5.73
C SER A 396 1.62 16.55 -6.80
N VAL A 397 0.94 16.81 -7.90
CA VAL A 397 0.80 15.87 -9.01
C VAL A 397 2.05 15.84 -9.90
N ASN A 398 2.75 16.97 -10.06
CA ASN A 398 3.93 17.07 -10.93
C ASN A 398 5.22 17.37 -10.15
N ALA A 399 5.30 16.88 -8.91
CA ALA A 399 6.48 17.04 -8.06
C ALA A 399 7.84 16.67 -8.71
N PRO A 400 7.97 15.58 -9.51
CA PRO A 400 9.25 15.23 -10.13
C PRO A 400 9.60 16.08 -11.36
N ILE A 401 8.70 16.93 -11.85
CA ILE A 401 8.93 17.75 -13.04
C ILE A 401 9.64 19.04 -12.61
N PRO A 402 10.84 19.37 -13.14
CA PRO A 402 11.63 20.49 -12.64
C PRO A 402 11.21 21.86 -13.21
N ALA A 403 10.45 21.90 -14.30
CA ALA A 403 10.03 23.15 -14.95
C ALA A 403 8.67 23.02 -15.63
N ASN A 404 7.89 24.10 -15.59
CA ASN A 404 6.64 24.20 -16.34
C ASN A 404 6.94 24.22 -17.84
N GLY A 405 6.09 23.54 -18.61
CA GLY A 405 6.14 23.51 -20.08
C GLY A 405 4.89 24.17 -20.68
N PRO A 406 4.93 24.55 -21.96
CA PRO A 406 3.75 24.97 -22.70
C PRO A 406 2.86 23.76 -23.01
N PHE A 407 1.54 23.94 -23.12
CA PHE A 407 0.67 22.86 -23.60
C PHE A 407 1.16 22.33 -24.97
N PRO A 408 1.34 21.01 -25.16
CA PRO A 408 0.89 19.88 -24.32
C PRO A 408 1.93 19.34 -23.31
N GLU A 409 3.07 19.99 -23.12
CA GLU A 409 4.12 19.55 -22.19
C GLU A 409 3.85 20.04 -20.76
N ASN A 410 4.04 19.16 -19.77
CA ASN A 410 3.93 19.48 -18.33
C ASN A 410 2.67 20.28 -17.96
N VAL A 411 1.52 19.91 -18.55
CA VAL A 411 0.26 20.67 -18.46
C VAL A 411 -0.31 20.78 -17.04
N LEU A 412 0.13 19.93 -16.12
CA LEU A 412 -0.25 19.98 -14.72
C LEU A 412 0.76 20.75 -13.85
N GLY A 413 1.69 21.47 -14.47
CA GLY A 413 2.70 22.30 -13.81
C GLY A 413 3.95 21.52 -13.39
N ALA A 414 4.67 22.01 -12.40
CA ALA A 414 5.99 21.48 -12.03
C ALA A 414 6.31 21.65 -10.55
N GLY A 415 7.17 20.77 -10.06
CA GLY A 415 7.71 20.80 -8.72
C GLY A 415 6.66 20.57 -7.62
N LEU A 416 7.12 20.64 -6.38
CA LEU A 416 6.28 20.34 -5.22
C LEU A 416 5.23 21.44 -4.95
N PHE A 417 5.41 22.66 -5.46
CA PHE A 417 4.60 23.83 -5.09
C PHE A 417 4.15 24.69 -6.28
N ASN A 418 4.56 24.38 -7.51
CA ASN A 418 4.32 25.21 -8.69
C ASN A 418 3.52 24.48 -9.78
N GLY A 419 2.56 23.65 -9.36
CA GLY A 419 1.72 22.84 -10.23
C GLY A 419 0.41 22.47 -9.56
N SER A 420 -0.30 21.50 -10.16
CA SER A 420 -1.57 21.02 -9.62
C SER A 420 -1.33 20.30 -8.29
N PHE A 421 -2.04 20.74 -7.26
CA PHE A 421 -1.86 20.25 -5.89
C PHE A 421 -3.19 20.09 -5.16
N VAL A 422 -3.15 19.36 -4.07
CA VAL A 422 -4.25 19.18 -3.13
C VAL A 422 -3.76 19.30 -1.69
N ALA A 423 -4.53 19.99 -0.85
CA ALA A 423 -4.42 19.97 0.59
C ALA A 423 -5.75 19.44 1.15
N SER A 424 -5.72 18.27 1.78
CA SER A 424 -6.92 17.56 2.23
C SER A 424 -6.80 17.15 3.68
N THR A 425 -7.94 17.10 4.38
CA THR A 425 -8.03 16.65 5.77
C THR A 425 -9.31 15.89 6.03
N GLN A 426 -9.23 14.89 6.91
CA GLN A 426 -10.38 14.18 7.45
C GLN A 426 -10.31 14.16 8.97
N LEU A 427 -11.42 14.57 9.60
CA LEU A 427 -11.67 14.34 11.03
C LEU A 427 -12.67 13.20 11.17
N THR A 428 -12.23 12.11 11.78
CA THR A 428 -13.06 10.93 12.07
C THR A 428 -13.39 10.88 13.55
N LEU A 429 -14.69 10.87 13.87
CA LEU A 429 -15.23 10.83 15.22
C LEU A 429 -15.96 9.51 15.44
N LYS A 430 -15.66 8.85 16.56
CA LYS A 430 -16.29 7.61 17.00
C LYS A 430 -16.94 7.82 18.37
N PRO A 431 -18.04 8.59 18.46
CA PRO A 431 -18.67 8.93 19.74
C PRO A 431 -19.16 7.69 20.50
N ALA A 432 -19.58 6.64 19.77
CA ALA A 432 -20.00 5.35 20.27
C ALA A 432 -19.41 4.22 19.41
N LYS A 433 -19.37 2.98 19.92
CA LYS A 433 -18.89 1.80 19.16
C LYS A 433 -19.72 1.50 17.92
N THR A 434 -20.97 1.97 17.89
CA THR A 434 -21.92 1.74 16.80
C THR A 434 -21.95 2.86 15.78
N LEU A 435 -21.23 3.97 16.00
CA LEU A 435 -21.36 5.18 15.17
C LEU A 435 -19.98 5.73 14.79
N ASP A 436 -19.71 5.75 13.48
CA ASP A 436 -18.55 6.42 12.89
C ASP A 436 -19.03 7.63 12.08
N ILE A 437 -18.37 8.78 12.27
CA ILE A 437 -18.63 10.03 11.53
C ILE A 437 -17.30 10.51 10.95
N GLY A 438 -17.28 10.82 9.66
CA GLY A 438 -16.13 11.40 8.97
C GLY A 438 -16.51 12.77 8.41
N LEU A 439 -15.69 13.78 8.68
CA LEU A 439 -15.81 15.12 8.10
C LEU A 439 -14.60 15.35 7.21
N ASN A 440 -14.85 15.69 5.94
CA ASN A 440 -13.85 15.80 4.90
C ASN A 440 -13.78 17.23 4.36
N TYR A 441 -12.56 17.74 4.19
CA TYR A 441 -12.32 18.97 3.46
C TYR A 441 -11.11 18.80 2.54
N ALA A 442 -11.24 19.24 1.29
CA ALA A 442 -10.13 19.30 0.35
C ALA A 442 -10.14 20.64 -0.40
N TYR A 443 -8.99 21.32 -0.35
CA TYR A 443 -8.67 22.44 -1.22
C TYR A 443 -7.72 21.96 -2.31
N SER A 444 -7.98 22.28 -3.56
CA SER A 444 -7.12 21.86 -4.67
C SER A 444 -6.98 22.97 -5.70
N TYR A 445 -5.82 23.05 -6.32
CA TYR A 445 -5.59 23.88 -7.50
C TYR A 445 -5.20 22.97 -8.65
N HIS A 446 -5.85 23.13 -9.79
CA HIS A 446 -5.58 22.37 -10.99
C HIS A 446 -5.18 23.36 -12.10
N GLN A 447 -4.07 23.08 -12.79
CA GLN A 447 -3.59 23.91 -13.90
C GLN A 447 -4.52 23.88 -15.12
N VAL A 448 -5.33 22.82 -15.23
CA VAL A 448 -6.32 22.64 -16.30
C VAL A 448 -7.70 22.36 -15.71
N ASN A 449 -8.72 22.64 -16.51
CA ASN A 449 -10.14 22.60 -16.13
C ASN A 449 -10.70 21.17 -16.06
N ILE A 450 -10.19 20.34 -15.14
CA ILE A 450 -10.57 18.93 -14.97
C ILE A 450 -10.82 18.62 -13.50
N LEU A 451 -11.80 17.77 -13.14
CA LEU A 451 -11.88 17.18 -11.80
C LEU A 451 -11.04 15.90 -11.69
N GLY A 452 -11.16 15.02 -12.68
CA GLY A 452 -10.33 13.83 -12.80
C GLY A 452 -10.69 12.72 -11.82
N MET A 453 -11.95 12.64 -11.36
CA MET A 453 -12.38 11.70 -10.31
C MET A 453 -13.02 10.41 -10.85
N GLY A 454 -13.49 10.42 -12.10
CA GLY A 454 -14.17 9.26 -12.71
C GLY A 454 -15.60 9.06 -12.31
N LEU A 455 -16.28 10.13 -11.91
CA LEU A 455 -17.62 10.01 -11.32
C LEU A 455 -18.71 10.52 -12.26
N ALA A 456 -18.37 11.34 -13.25
CA ALA A 456 -19.27 11.89 -14.27
C ALA A 456 -18.44 12.36 -15.48
N GLY A 457 -18.94 12.17 -16.70
CA GLY A 457 -18.26 12.50 -17.96
C GLY A 457 -18.00 13.99 -18.12
N LEU A 458 -18.95 14.82 -17.69
CA LEU A 458 -18.83 16.30 -17.70
C LEU A 458 -17.91 16.85 -16.61
N SER A 459 -17.17 15.99 -15.90
CA SER A 459 -16.17 16.39 -14.91
C SER A 459 -14.82 16.75 -15.54
N THR A 460 -14.60 16.31 -16.78
CA THR A 460 -13.60 16.88 -17.70
C THR A 460 -14.22 18.12 -18.36
N GLY A 461 -13.66 19.30 -18.13
CA GLY A 461 -14.37 20.56 -18.39
C GLY A 461 -15.29 20.94 -17.24
N SER A 462 -14.74 20.96 -16.02
CA SER A 462 -15.49 21.24 -14.79
C SER A 462 -16.20 22.60 -14.81
N LEU A 463 -15.60 23.61 -15.45
CA LEU A 463 -16.20 24.87 -15.88
C LEU A 463 -16.55 24.78 -17.37
N ALA A 464 -17.63 24.08 -17.72
CA ALA A 464 -17.92 23.85 -19.15
C ALA A 464 -18.23 25.16 -19.88
N GLY A 465 -17.87 25.26 -21.16
CA GLY A 465 -17.94 26.52 -21.92
C GLY A 465 -16.69 27.39 -21.81
N LEU A 466 -15.82 27.13 -20.84
CA LEU A 466 -14.47 27.70 -20.77
C LEU A 466 -13.42 26.72 -21.35
N PRO A 467 -12.28 27.23 -21.85
CA PRO A 467 -11.19 26.39 -22.36
C PRO A 467 -10.71 25.34 -21.35
N ILE A 468 -10.23 24.19 -21.83
CA ILE A 468 -9.62 23.16 -20.98
C ILE A 468 -8.35 23.66 -20.27
N THR A 469 -7.68 24.65 -20.86
CA THR A 469 -6.48 25.31 -20.31
C THR A 469 -6.79 26.32 -19.21
N THR A 470 -8.06 26.51 -18.84
CA THR A 470 -8.44 27.40 -17.74
C THR A 470 -8.06 26.77 -16.39
N PRO A 471 -7.19 27.40 -15.59
CA PRO A 471 -6.84 26.90 -14.26
C PRO A 471 -8.01 27.07 -13.29
N VAL A 472 -8.14 26.15 -12.34
CA VAL A 472 -9.28 26.13 -11.40
C VAL A 472 -8.85 25.90 -9.95
N HIS A 473 -9.59 26.53 -9.02
CA HIS A 473 -9.57 26.24 -7.60
C HIS A 473 -10.79 25.43 -7.19
N LEU A 474 -10.58 24.41 -6.38
CA LEU A 474 -11.62 23.56 -5.84
C LEU A 474 -11.66 23.70 -4.32
N ASN A 475 -12.86 23.94 -3.78
CA ASN A 475 -13.16 23.78 -2.36
C ASN A 475 -14.21 22.69 -2.21
N SER A 476 -13.85 21.61 -1.51
CA SER A 476 -14.68 20.41 -1.41
C SER A 476 -14.97 20.10 0.05
N VAL A 477 -16.25 20.00 0.40
CA VAL A 477 -16.71 19.63 1.75
C VAL A 477 -17.53 18.36 1.69
N GLY A 478 -17.32 17.46 2.64
CA GLY A 478 -18.03 16.20 2.68
C GLY A 478 -18.23 15.69 4.09
N ALA A 479 -19.25 14.87 4.27
CA ALA A 479 -19.48 14.12 5.50
C ALA A 479 -19.88 12.69 5.16
N THR A 480 -19.44 11.75 6.00
CA THR A 480 -19.78 10.33 5.90
C THR A 480 -20.22 9.85 7.26
N LEU A 481 -21.29 9.07 7.32
CA LEU A 481 -21.82 8.51 8.57
C LEU A 481 -22.12 7.03 8.38
N THR A 482 -21.66 6.21 9.33
CA THR A 482 -21.97 4.77 9.40
C THR A 482 -22.52 4.45 10.78
N TRP A 483 -23.77 4.01 10.84
CA TRP A 483 -24.50 3.67 12.05
C TRP A 483 -24.90 2.19 12.05
N ARG A 484 -24.24 1.43 12.93
CA ARG A 484 -24.50 0.02 13.22
C ARG A 484 -25.64 -0.11 14.22
N PHE A 485 -26.85 0.26 13.79
CA PHE A 485 -28.03 0.30 14.67
C PHE A 485 -28.52 -1.09 15.07
N HIS A 486 -28.18 -2.14 14.31
CA HIS A 486 -28.50 -3.53 14.62
C HIS A 486 -27.29 -4.45 14.32
N PRO A 487 -27.08 -5.57 15.05
CA PRO A 487 -25.93 -6.46 14.80
C PRO A 487 -25.83 -7.02 13.37
N LYS A 488 -26.96 -7.11 12.66
CA LYS A 488 -27.05 -7.63 11.28
C LYS A 488 -27.37 -6.56 10.23
N VAL A 489 -27.50 -5.29 10.63
CA VAL A 489 -27.85 -4.20 9.70
C VAL A 489 -27.14 -2.92 10.10
N SER A 490 -26.43 -2.33 9.14
CA SER A 490 -25.81 -1.01 9.29
C SER A 490 -26.38 -0.06 8.26
N LEU A 491 -26.65 1.17 8.67
CA LEU A 491 -26.94 2.29 7.78
C LEU A 491 -25.63 3.00 7.48
N ALA A 492 -25.37 3.34 6.23
CA ALA A 492 -24.27 4.21 5.85
C ALA A 492 -24.71 5.23 4.81
N THR A 493 -24.18 6.44 4.91
CA THR A 493 -24.55 7.58 4.07
C THR A 493 -23.38 8.53 3.92
N TYR A 494 -23.38 9.29 2.83
CA TYR A 494 -22.50 10.44 2.69
C TYR A 494 -23.20 11.60 1.99
N GLY A 495 -22.66 12.80 2.17
CA GLY A 495 -22.95 13.98 1.37
C GLY A 495 -21.66 14.67 0.96
N ALA A 496 -21.66 15.29 -0.21
CA ALA A 496 -20.54 16.02 -0.77
C ALA A 496 -21.01 17.28 -1.53
N TYR A 497 -20.26 18.36 -1.37
CA TYR A 497 -20.43 19.59 -2.13
C TYR A 497 -19.05 20.10 -2.59
N ILE A 498 -18.89 20.24 -3.90
CA ILE A 498 -17.62 20.62 -4.54
C ILE A 498 -17.84 21.91 -5.31
N MET A 499 -17.11 22.96 -4.91
CA MET A 499 -17.13 24.27 -5.56
C MET A 499 -15.88 24.40 -6.43
N VAL A 500 -16.08 24.67 -7.70
CA VAL A 500 -15.01 24.91 -8.68
C VAL A 500 -15.08 26.35 -9.13
N ASN A 501 -13.98 27.08 -9.04
CA ASN A 501 -13.86 28.46 -9.49
C ASN A 501 -12.70 28.60 -10.47
N ASN A 502 -12.85 29.47 -11.46
CA ASN A 502 -11.77 29.90 -12.34
C ASN A 502 -10.72 30.63 -11.50
N ALA A 503 -9.45 30.25 -11.63
CA ALA A 503 -8.38 30.88 -10.86
C ALA A 503 -8.04 32.30 -11.32
N ALA A 504 -8.42 32.68 -12.55
CA ALA A 504 -8.11 33.96 -13.16
C ALA A 504 -9.35 34.72 -13.69
N GLY A 505 -10.55 34.28 -13.33
CA GLY A 505 -11.81 34.86 -13.82
C GLY A 505 -12.98 34.62 -12.87
N ASP A 506 -14.19 34.95 -13.32
CA ASP A 506 -15.43 34.89 -12.52
C ASP A 506 -16.21 33.57 -12.71
N GLY A 507 -15.75 32.70 -13.61
CA GLY A 507 -16.37 31.41 -13.89
C GLY A 507 -16.43 30.49 -12.69
N TYR A 508 -17.59 29.89 -12.44
CA TYR A 508 -17.77 28.94 -11.35
C TYR A 508 -18.69 27.78 -11.74
N THR A 509 -18.54 26.67 -11.03
CA THR A 509 -19.43 25.51 -11.12
C THR A 509 -19.46 24.77 -9.79
N ASN A 510 -20.66 24.38 -9.35
CA ASN A 510 -20.85 23.60 -8.13
C ASN A 510 -21.40 22.21 -8.44
N PHE A 511 -20.89 21.21 -7.73
CA PHE A 511 -21.34 19.82 -7.81
C PHE A 511 -21.86 19.32 -6.46
N THR A 512 -22.90 18.49 -6.51
CA THR A 512 -23.40 17.76 -5.35
C THR A 512 -23.31 16.25 -5.59
N SER A 513 -23.19 15.49 -4.51
CA SER A 513 -23.39 14.04 -4.52
C SER A 513 -23.79 13.58 -3.13
N TRP A 514 -24.65 12.56 -3.06
CA TRP A 514 -25.06 11.98 -1.79
C TRP A 514 -25.46 10.52 -1.98
N LEU A 515 -25.40 9.77 -0.89
CA LEU A 515 -25.67 8.34 -0.87
C LEU A 515 -26.41 7.96 0.39
N LEU A 516 -27.32 7.00 0.30
CA LEU A 516 -27.91 6.27 1.40
C LEU A 516 -27.82 4.77 1.10
N GLY A 517 -27.36 3.97 2.05
CA GLY A 517 -27.27 2.53 1.84
C GLY A 517 -27.41 1.72 3.12
N PHE A 518 -27.95 0.51 2.95
CA PHE A 518 -28.04 -0.50 3.99
C PHE A 518 -27.05 -1.60 3.71
N TYR A 519 -26.28 -1.96 4.73
CA TYR A 519 -25.30 -3.02 4.70
C TYR A 519 -25.69 -4.14 5.65
N PHE A 520 -25.62 -5.37 5.16
CA PHE A 520 -26.00 -6.58 5.87
C PHE A 520 -24.75 -7.46 6.04
N PRO A 521 -24.06 -7.38 7.19
CA PRO A 521 -23.05 -8.37 7.53
C PRO A 521 -23.72 -9.75 7.79
N ASP A 522 -23.04 -10.82 7.43
CA ASP A 522 -23.53 -12.21 7.58
C ASP A 522 -24.91 -12.42 6.92
N ALA A 523 -25.08 -11.88 5.71
CA ALA A 523 -26.32 -11.93 4.96
C ALA A 523 -26.61 -13.34 4.44
N LEU A 524 -27.73 -13.93 4.89
CA LEU A 524 -28.18 -15.31 4.63
C LEU A 524 -27.25 -16.41 5.19
N VAL A 525 -25.95 -16.32 4.91
CA VAL A 525 -24.90 -17.23 5.34
C VAL A 525 -23.82 -16.42 6.06
N LYS A 526 -23.29 -16.98 7.16
CA LYS A 526 -22.20 -16.35 7.93
C LYS A 526 -20.98 -16.13 7.05
N GLY A 527 -20.39 -14.93 7.11
CA GLY A 527 -19.25 -14.51 6.28
C GLY A 527 -19.66 -13.81 4.97
N ASN A 528 -20.87 -14.04 4.48
CA ASN A 528 -21.37 -13.36 3.28
C ASN A 528 -21.86 -11.95 3.63
N THR A 529 -21.74 -11.03 2.68
CA THR A 529 -22.15 -9.63 2.89
C THR A 529 -23.06 -9.18 1.77
N ALA A 530 -24.01 -8.31 2.07
CA ALA A 530 -24.89 -7.72 1.06
C ALA A 530 -25.02 -6.22 1.30
N ALA A 531 -25.28 -5.47 0.23
CA ALA A 531 -25.70 -4.08 0.38
C ALA A 531 -26.74 -3.72 -0.67
N ILE A 532 -27.60 -2.76 -0.31
CA ILE A 532 -28.44 -2.02 -1.24
C ILE A 532 -28.24 -0.54 -0.99
N MET A 533 -28.03 0.23 -2.05
CA MET A 533 -27.68 1.64 -1.99
C MET A 533 -28.49 2.44 -3.00
N PHE A 534 -28.82 3.67 -2.65
CA PHE A 534 -29.47 4.65 -3.50
C PHE A 534 -28.82 6.02 -3.30
N GLY A 535 -28.60 6.76 -4.38
CA GLY A 535 -28.03 8.10 -4.25
C GLY A 535 -27.99 8.88 -5.54
N GLN A 536 -27.43 10.08 -5.45
CA GLN A 536 -27.17 10.97 -6.56
C GLN A 536 -25.68 10.90 -6.92
N PRO A 537 -25.32 10.32 -8.08
CA PRO A 537 -24.00 10.46 -8.66
C PRO A 537 -23.56 11.93 -8.76
N LEU A 538 -22.26 12.18 -8.94
CA LEU A 538 -21.74 13.53 -9.00
C LEU A 538 -22.48 14.36 -10.06
N TYR A 539 -23.18 15.40 -9.63
CA TYR A 539 -24.06 16.18 -10.49
C TYR A 539 -23.77 17.66 -10.41
N ARG A 540 -23.70 18.32 -11.57
CA ARG A 540 -23.55 19.77 -11.67
C ARG A 540 -24.87 20.46 -11.35
N VAL A 541 -24.89 21.23 -10.27
CA VAL A 541 -26.11 21.90 -9.77
C VAL A 541 -26.15 23.41 -10.06
N ALA A 542 -24.99 24.06 -10.20
CA ALA A 542 -24.90 25.48 -10.52
C ALA A 542 -23.69 25.77 -11.39
N ALA A 543 -23.78 26.80 -12.23
CA ALA A 543 -22.66 27.36 -12.98
C ALA A 543 -22.95 28.82 -13.37
N GLY A 544 -21.90 29.62 -13.55
CA GLY A 544 -21.99 31.01 -14.00
C GLY A 544 -20.63 31.60 -14.34
N GLY A 545 -20.56 32.91 -14.62
CA GLY A 545 -19.30 33.59 -14.99
C GLY A 545 -18.65 33.05 -16.26
N GLY A 546 -19.47 32.80 -17.30
CA GLY A 546 -19.01 32.17 -18.55
C GLY A 546 -18.97 30.63 -18.52
N ALA A 547 -19.07 30.01 -17.35
CA ALA A 547 -19.33 28.58 -17.26
C ALA A 547 -20.82 28.26 -17.52
N SER A 548 -21.08 27.18 -18.24
CA SER A 548 -22.41 26.72 -18.64
C SER A 548 -22.92 25.60 -17.74
N LEU A 549 -24.15 25.76 -17.27
CA LEU A 549 -24.86 24.74 -16.52
C LEU A 549 -25.34 23.60 -17.43
N THR A 550 -25.75 23.95 -18.65
CA THR A 550 -26.21 23.05 -19.73
C THR A 550 -25.20 23.10 -20.89
N PRO A 551 -23.99 22.53 -20.74
CA PRO A 551 -23.06 22.53 -21.86
C PRO A 551 -23.65 21.72 -23.01
N SER A 552 -23.56 22.23 -24.24
CA SER A 552 -23.50 21.35 -25.39
C SER A 552 -22.26 20.47 -25.24
N ASN A 553 -22.29 19.21 -25.66
CA ASN A 553 -21.07 18.38 -25.77
C ASN A 553 -20.14 18.97 -26.84
N SER A 554 -19.42 20.03 -26.47
CA SER A 554 -18.58 20.84 -27.33
C SER A 554 -17.40 20.09 -27.94
N PHE A 555 -17.13 18.86 -27.48
CA PHE A 555 -16.11 17.98 -28.04
C PHE A 555 -16.59 17.18 -29.27
N THR A 556 -17.90 16.96 -29.43
CA THR A 556 -18.46 16.11 -30.51
C THR A 556 -19.58 16.78 -31.32
N GLY A 557 -20.06 17.96 -30.90
CA GLY A 557 -21.10 18.71 -31.62
C GLY A 557 -22.46 18.00 -31.62
N GLY A 558 -22.76 17.24 -30.58
CA GLY A 558 -24.06 16.62 -30.35
C GLY A 558 -25.08 17.56 -29.70
N PRO A 559 -26.27 17.03 -29.36
CA PRO A 559 -27.40 17.83 -28.89
C PRO A 559 -27.10 18.48 -27.53
N SER A 560 -27.80 19.59 -27.25
CA SER A 560 -27.79 20.21 -25.93
C SER A 560 -28.31 19.22 -24.88
N ILE A 561 -27.60 19.14 -23.74
CA ILE A 561 -27.96 18.28 -22.62
C ILE A 561 -29.29 18.71 -22.03
N ASN A 562 -30.26 17.78 -21.94
CA ASN A 562 -31.53 18.03 -21.27
C ASN A 562 -31.39 17.66 -19.79
N ARG A 563 -30.90 18.63 -19.01
CA ARG A 563 -30.50 18.41 -17.62
C ARG A 563 -31.59 17.74 -16.78
N ALA A 564 -31.23 16.61 -16.21
CA ALA A 564 -32.00 15.96 -15.17
C ALA A 564 -31.07 15.44 -14.09
N THR A 565 -31.57 15.31 -12.87
CA THR A 565 -30.77 14.80 -11.76
C THR A 565 -30.51 13.31 -11.96
N PRO A 566 -29.24 12.86 -11.94
CA PRO A 566 -28.92 11.45 -12.00
C PRO A 566 -29.25 10.79 -10.67
N TYR A 567 -29.82 9.60 -10.72
CA TYR A 567 -30.03 8.77 -9.55
C TYR A 567 -29.53 7.36 -9.83
N GLN A 568 -28.86 6.75 -8.88
CA GLN A 568 -28.38 5.37 -8.99
C GLN A 568 -28.95 4.51 -7.88
N VAL A 569 -29.45 3.32 -8.23
CA VAL A 569 -29.69 2.21 -7.30
C VAL A 569 -28.64 1.14 -7.55
N GLU A 570 -28.03 0.61 -6.50
CA GLU A 570 -27.07 -0.50 -6.59
C GLU A 570 -27.38 -1.57 -5.55
N ALA A 571 -27.18 -2.83 -5.92
CA ALA A 571 -27.18 -3.93 -4.98
C ALA A 571 -26.11 -4.96 -5.32
N TYR A 572 -25.53 -5.59 -4.30
CA TYR A 572 -24.61 -6.70 -4.47
C TYR A 572 -24.78 -7.74 -3.37
N TYR A 573 -24.34 -8.96 -3.67
CA TYR A 573 -24.21 -10.04 -2.69
C TYR A 573 -22.83 -10.67 -2.81
N ASN A 574 -21.99 -10.52 -1.79
CA ASN A 574 -20.67 -11.11 -1.74
C ASN A 574 -20.71 -12.49 -1.09
N ILE A 575 -20.44 -13.52 -1.88
CA ILE A 575 -20.38 -14.92 -1.47
C ILE A 575 -18.93 -15.24 -1.12
N ARG A 576 -18.65 -15.42 0.17
CA ARG A 576 -17.33 -15.85 0.64
C ARG A 576 -17.24 -17.37 0.54
N LEU A 577 -16.51 -17.87 -0.46
CA LEU A 577 -16.31 -19.31 -0.65
C LEU A 577 -15.36 -19.88 0.41
N ASN A 578 -14.30 -19.13 0.71
CA ASN A 578 -13.33 -19.42 1.77
C ASN A 578 -12.59 -18.13 2.18
N ASP A 579 -11.47 -18.24 2.89
CA ASP A 579 -10.69 -17.09 3.36
C ASP A 579 -9.94 -16.35 2.24
N TYR A 580 -9.78 -16.99 1.08
CA TYR A 580 -8.95 -16.53 -0.02
C TYR A 580 -9.76 -16.17 -1.28
N ILE A 581 -11.00 -16.65 -1.39
CA ILE A 581 -11.81 -16.54 -2.61
C ILE A 581 -13.23 -16.08 -2.26
N SER A 582 -13.69 -15.07 -2.99
CA SER A 582 -15.07 -14.59 -2.94
C SER A 582 -15.63 -14.33 -4.33
N VAL A 583 -16.94 -14.47 -4.49
CA VAL A 583 -17.68 -14.19 -5.72
C VAL A 583 -18.78 -13.20 -5.39
N THR A 584 -18.76 -12.04 -6.04
CA THR A 584 -19.72 -10.95 -5.85
C THR A 584 -20.53 -10.72 -7.13
N PRO A 585 -21.70 -11.34 -7.29
CA PRO A 585 -22.73 -10.82 -8.19
C PRO A 585 -23.26 -9.47 -7.68
N GLY A 586 -23.44 -8.52 -8.59
CA GLY A 586 -24.08 -7.25 -8.28
C GLY A 586 -24.48 -6.50 -9.54
N ALA A 587 -25.34 -5.51 -9.39
CA ALA A 587 -25.79 -4.67 -10.47
C ALA A 587 -26.17 -3.28 -9.97
N PHE A 588 -26.10 -2.30 -10.86
CA PHE A 588 -26.61 -0.96 -10.62
C PHE A 588 -27.37 -0.43 -11.83
N VAL A 589 -28.36 0.41 -11.54
CA VAL A 589 -29.19 1.09 -12.54
C VAL A 589 -29.10 2.59 -12.28
N ILE A 590 -28.87 3.36 -13.35
CA ILE A 590 -28.75 4.81 -13.31
C ILE A 590 -29.87 5.43 -14.15
N PHE A 591 -30.66 6.28 -13.51
CA PHE A 591 -31.66 7.14 -14.14
C PHE A 591 -31.02 8.47 -14.52
N ASN A 592 -31.33 8.99 -15.70
CA ASN A 592 -30.73 10.22 -16.24
C ASN A 592 -29.19 10.23 -16.13
N PRO A 593 -28.51 9.18 -16.58
CA PRO A 593 -27.06 9.07 -16.44
C PRO A 593 -26.37 10.26 -17.11
N GLU A 594 -25.21 10.65 -16.57
CA GLU A 594 -24.46 11.84 -16.96
C GLU A 594 -25.22 13.16 -16.76
N GLY A 595 -26.34 13.12 -16.04
CA GLY A 595 -27.18 14.29 -15.77
C GLY A 595 -28.04 14.73 -16.95
N ASP A 596 -28.31 13.83 -17.89
CA ASP A 596 -29.11 14.09 -19.09
C ASP A 596 -30.34 13.15 -19.14
N SER A 597 -31.54 13.73 -19.25
CA SER A 597 -32.79 12.98 -19.47
C SER A 597 -32.98 12.49 -20.89
N ASN A 598 -32.16 12.95 -21.84
CA ASN A 598 -32.11 12.34 -23.17
C ASN A 598 -31.49 10.94 -23.10
N ASN A 599 -30.64 10.66 -22.11
CA ASN A 599 -30.01 9.35 -21.98
C ASN A 599 -31.02 8.29 -21.51
N LEU A 600 -30.92 7.09 -22.09
CA LEU A 600 -31.69 5.95 -21.64
C LEU A 600 -31.26 5.55 -20.23
N THR A 601 -32.20 5.06 -19.43
CA THR A 601 -31.87 4.45 -18.14
C THR A 601 -30.87 3.32 -18.36
N THR A 602 -29.75 3.37 -17.66
CA THR A 602 -28.59 2.51 -17.92
C THR A 602 -28.44 1.48 -16.81
N GLY A 603 -28.38 0.21 -17.19
CA GLY A 603 -28.09 -0.89 -16.27
C GLY A 603 -26.69 -1.44 -16.49
N VAL A 604 -25.97 -1.76 -15.42
CA VAL A 604 -24.69 -2.48 -15.45
C VAL A 604 -24.76 -3.65 -14.48
N ALA A 605 -24.37 -4.83 -14.96
CA ALA A 605 -24.33 -6.05 -14.17
C ALA A 605 -22.91 -6.61 -14.16
N VAL A 606 -22.48 -7.10 -13.00
CA VAL A 606 -21.12 -7.61 -12.77
C VAL A 606 -21.18 -8.91 -11.98
N ILE A 607 -20.41 -9.90 -12.43
CA ILE A 607 -20.01 -11.05 -11.60
C ILE A 607 -18.51 -10.93 -11.38
N ARG A 608 -18.10 -10.56 -10.17
CA ARG A 608 -16.70 -10.35 -9.79
C ARG A 608 -16.20 -11.51 -8.93
N THR A 609 -15.12 -12.16 -9.32
CA THR A 609 -14.39 -13.12 -8.48
C THR A 609 -13.12 -12.46 -7.98
N THR A 610 -12.89 -12.52 -6.66
CA THR A 610 -11.75 -11.89 -6.00
C THR A 610 -10.97 -12.93 -5.23
N PHE A 611 -9.68 -13.00 -5.54
CA PHE A 611 -8.67 -13.80 -4.85
C PHE A 611 -7.85 -12.88 -3.95
N THR A 612 -7.70 -13.21 -2.68
CA THR A 612 -6.88 -12.50 -1.69
C THR A 612 -5.87 -13.45 -1.07
N PHE A 613 -4.59 -13.10 -1.06
CA PHE A 613 -3.52 -13.98 -0.58
C PHE A 613 -2.35 -13.24 0.05
#